data_AF-A0A5A9DYQ4-F1
#
_entry.id   AF-A0A5A9DYQ4-F1
#
_cell.length_a   1.000
_cell.length_b   1.000
_cell.length_c   1.000
_cell.angle_alpha   90.00
_cell.angle_beta   90.00
_cell.angle_gamma   90.00
#
_symmetry.space_group_name_H-M   'P 1'
#
loop_
_entity.id
_entity.type
_entity.pdbx_description
1 polymer ?
#
loop_
_entity_poly.entity_id
_entity_poly.type
_entity_poly.pdbx_seq_one_letter_code
_entity_poly.pdbx_strand_id
1 'polypeptide(L)'
;MNKTLLLEGFRWMFILLVACVIILYGYQRFLLHSSIETSLQTVSPDSTIIGIIQTHTTDNKEKVYEALYKTTDGKCYRASFERKGRTFIGNQEASCE
;
A
#
# COMPACT_ATOMS: atom_id res chain seq x y z
N MET A 1 2.97 -13.28 -46.39
CA MET A 1 2.73 -13.02 -44.95
C MET A 1 2.13 -11.63 -44.81
N ASN A 2 0.89 -11.52 -44.31
CA ASN A 2 0.14 -10.28 -44.35
C ASN A 2 0.66 -9.30 -43.27
N LYS A 3 1.45 -8.29 -43.68
CA LYS A 3 2.16 -7.37 -42.77
C LYS A 3 1.20 -6.59 -41.85
N THR A 4 -0.02 -6.36 -42.31
CA THR A 4 -1.10 -5.68 -41.57
C THR A 4 -1.60 -6.50 -40.38
N LEU A 5 -1.74 -7.82 -40.55
CA LEU A 5 -2.23 -8.73 -39.50
C LEU A 5 -1.20 -8.89 -38.37
N LEU A 6 0.10 -8.86 -38.72
CA LEU A 6 1.19 -8.82 -37.74
C LEU A 6 1.21 -7.50 -36.95
N LEU A 7 1.04 -6.36 -37.62
CA LEU A 7 1.08 -5.05 -36.98
C LEU A 7 -0.10 -4.83 -36.02
N GLU A 8 -1.29 -5.29 -36.38
CA GLU A 8 -2.45 -5.27 -35.48
C GLU A 8 -2.28 -6.22 -34.29
N GLY A 9 -1.75 -7.42 -34.50
CA GLY A 9 -1.43 -8.36 -33.43
C GLY A 9 -0.45 -7.78 -32.40
N PHE A 10 0.63 -7.15 -32.86
CA PHE A 10 1.58 -6.47 -31.99
C PHE A 10 0.96 -5.31 -31.21
N ARG A 11 0.05 -4.55 -31.84
CA ARG A 11 -0.65 -3.45 -31.17
C ARG A 11 -1.55 -3.93 -30.04
N TRP A 12 -2.32 -4.99 -30.27
CA TRP A 12 -3.17 -5.59 -29.24
C TRP A 12 -2.36 -6.22 -28.10
N MET A 13 -1.26 -6.89 -28.43
CA MET A 13 -0.33 -7.43 -27.42
C MET A 13 0.25 -6.33 -26.54
N PHE A 14 0.66 -5.20 -27.13
CA PHE A 14 1.19 -4.07 -26.37
C PHE A 14 0.13 -3.46 -25.42
N ILE A 15 -1.10 -3.26 -25.90
CA ILE A 15 -2.19 -2.73 -25.07
C ILE A 15 -2.49 -3.69 -23.90
N LEU A 16 -2.52 -4.99 -24.17
CA LEU A 16 -2.76 -6.00 -23.13
C LEU A 16 -1.65 -6.03 -22.09
N LEU A 17 -0.37 -5.93 -22.50
CA LEU A 17 0.76 -5.85 -21.59
C LEU A 17 0.68 -4.61 -20.69
N VAL A 18 0.36 -3.43 -21.26
CA VAL A 18 0.19 -2.20 -20.49
C VAL A 18 -0.95 -2.34 -19.48
N ALA A 19 -2.09 -2.91 -19.90
CA ALA A 19 -3.22 -3.16 -19.01
C ALA A 19 -2.84 -4.11 -17.86
N CYS A 20 -2.11 -5.20 -18.15
CA CYS A 20 -1.63 -6.13 -17.12
C CYS A 20 -0.73 -5.45 -16.10
N VAL A 21 0.19 -4.57 -16.53
CA VAL A 21 1.08 -3.84 -15.61
C VAL A 21 0.28 -2.93 -14.68
N ILE A 22 -0.72 -2.21 -15.20
CA ILE A 22 -1.60 -1.33 -14.40
C ILE A 22 -2.38 -2.16 -13.37
N ILE A 23 -2.95 -3.29 -13.78
CA ILE A 23 -3.71 -4.19 -12.88
C ILE A 23 -2.80 -4.73 -11.77
N LEU A 24 -1.61 -5.23 -12.12
CA LEU A 24 -0.65 -5.76 -11.15
C LEU A 24 -0.23 -4.69 -10.14
N TYR A 25 0.02 -3.47 -10.60
CA TYR A 25 0.37 -2.36 -9.72
C TYR A 25 -0.78 -2.02 -8.76
N GLY A 26 -2.02 -1.92 -9.27
CA GLY A 26 -3.20 -1.69 -8.46
C GLY A 26 -3.43 -2.79 -7.42
N TYR A 27 -3.27 -4.05 -7.82
CA TYR A 27 -3.40 -5.21 -6.94
C TYR A 27 -2.36 -5.22 -5.82
N GLN A 28 -1.10 -4.92 -6.12
CA GLN A 28 -0.05 -4.79 -5.09
C GLN A 28 -0.36 -3.68 -4.09
N ARG A 29 -0.87 -2.53 -4.58
CA ARG A 29 -1.25 -1.40 -3.72
C ARG A 29 -2.43 -1.76 -2.82
N PHE A 30 -3.42 -2.49 -3.35
CA PHE A 30 -4.55 -3.01 -2.57
C PHE A 30 -4.09 -3.99 -1.49
N LEU A 31 -3.24 -4.95 -1.83
CA LEU A 31 -2.67 -5.90 -0.87
C LEU A 31 -1.88 -5.21 0.25
N LEU A 32 -1.12 -4.16 -0.08
CA LEU A 32 -0.41 -3.38 0.93
C LEU A 32 -1.38 -2.72 1.91
N HIS A 33 -2.44 -2.09 1.39
CA HIS A 33 -3.44 -1.42 2.22
C HIS A 33 -4.17 -2.42 3.13
N SER A 34 -4.68 -3.50 2.56
CA SER A 34 -5.41 -4.55 3.29
C SER A 34 -4.54 -5.23 4.36
N SER A 35 -3.25 -5.46 4.07
CA SER A 35 -2.33 -6.05 5.05
C SER A 35 -2.07 -5.11 6.23
N ILE A 36 -1.89 -3.81 5.98
CA ILE A 36 -1.70 -2.81 7.04
C ILE A 36 -2.99 -2.65 7.86
N GLU A 37 -4.14 -2.60 7.20
CA GLU A 37 -5.45 -2.52 7.84
C GLU A 37 -5.71 -3.71 8.76
N THR A 38 -5.45 -4.93 8.27
CA THR A 38 -5.61 -6.15 9.07
C THR A 38 -4.69 -6.13 10.30
N SER A 39 -3.41 -5.74 10.13
CA SER A 39 -2.46 -5.64 11.23
C SER A 39 -2.75 -4.49 12.19
N LEU A 40 -3.46 -3.45 11.74
CA LEU A 40 -3.89 -2.35 12.60
C LEU A 40 -5.14 -2.74 13.40
N GLN A 41 -6.10 -3.41 12.78
CA GLN A 41 -7.34 -3.86 13.44
C GLN A 41 -7.07 -4.82 14.62
N THR A 42 -5.96 -5.58 14.58
CA THR A 42 -5.58 -6.44 15.72
C THR A 42 -5.09 -5.67 16.94
N VAL A 43 -4.55 -4.46 16.75
CA VAL A 43 -3.96 -3.64 17.82
C VAL A 43 -4.90 -2.50 18.25
N SER A 44 -5.61 -1.92 17.28
CA SER A 44 -6.57 -0.83 17.48
C SER A 44 -7.86 -1.17 16.73
N PRO A 45 -8.74 -2.00 17.32
CA PRO A 45 -10.05 -2.27 16.75
C PRO A 45 -10.84 -0.97 16.56
N ASP A 46 -11.68 -0.91 15.54
CA ASP A 46 -12.52 0.25 15.17
C ASP A 46 -11.77 1.53 14.76
N SER A 47 -10.46 1.44 14.50
CA SER A 47 -9.70 2.56 13.94
C SER A 47 -9.91 2.71 12.43
N THR A 48 -9.89 3.96 11.95
CA THR A 48 -9.98 4.30 10.53
C THR A 48 -8.63 4.78 10.01
N ILE A 49 -8.11 4.15 8.96
CA ILE A 49 -6.87 4.61 8.31
C ILE A 49 -7.18 5.90 7.55
N ILE A 50 -6.49 6.99 7.91
CA ILE A 50 -6.57 8.29 7.23
C ILE A 50 -5.65 8.28 6.01
N GLY A 51 -4.47 7.68 6.13
CA GLY A 51 -3.51 7.62 5.05
C GLY A 51 -2.34 6.68 5.33
N ILE A 52 -1.71 6.18 4.27
CA ILE A 52 -0.47 5.42 4.36
C ILE A 52 0.65 6.32 3.87
N ILE A 53 1.52 6.73 4.79
CA ILE A 53 2.68 7.57 4.52
C ILE A 53 3.82 6.65 4.06
N GLN A 54 4.39 6.99 2.91
CA GLN A 54 5.34 6.13 2.23
C GLN A 54 6.61 5.94 3.07
N THR A 55 7.17 4.73 2.95
CA THR A 55 8.33 4.20 3.66
C THR A 55 9.33 5.23 4.22
N HIS A 56 9.49 5.31 5.55
CA HIS A 56 10.65 5.94 6.16
C HIS A 56 11.76 4.92 6.37
N THR A 57 13.02 5.36 6.31
CA THR A 57 14.17 4.53 6.69
C THR A 57 14.50 4.88 8.13
N THR A 58 14.28 3.95 9.06
CA THR A 58 14.61 4.14 10.47
C THR A 58 16.12 4.38 10.62
N ASP A 59 16.55 4.92 11.76
CA ASP A 59 17.98 5.16 12.06
C ASP A 59 18.84 3.88 11.93
N ASN A 60 18.21 2.72 12.10
CA ASN A 60 18.81 1.39 11.92
C ASN A 60 18.86 0.93 10.45
N LYS A 61 18.59 1.82 9.48
CA LYS A 61 18.50 1.54 8.03
C LYS A 61 17.38 0.56 7.64
N GLU A 62 16.43 0.31 8.53
CA GLU A 62 15.28 -0.53 8.22
C GLU A 62 14.20 0.30 7.55
N LYS A 63 13.66 -0.24 6.46
CA LYS A 63 12.55 0.38 5.76
C LYS A 63 11.26 -0.05 6.45
N VAL A 64 10.48 0.91 6.92
CA VAL A 64 9.19 0.68 7.59
C VAL A 64 8.09 1.45 6.87
N TYR A 65 6.89 0.90 6.81
CA TYR A 65 5.71 1.63 6.35
C TYR A 65 5.11 2.41 7.51
N GLU A 66 4.67 3.64 7.26
CA GLU A 66 3.91 4.41 8.25
C GLU A 66 2.45 4.51 7.80
N ALA A 67 1.52 4.36 8.73
CA ALA A 67 0.12 4.65 8.49
C ALA A 67 -0.40 5.61 9.55
N LEU A 68 -1.10 6.64 9.11
CA LEU A 68 -1.87 7.53 9.96
C LEU A 68 -3.28 6.96 10.10
N TYR A 69 -3.72 6.79 11.33
CA TYR A 69 -5.05 6.30 11.63
C TYR A 69 -5.69 7.10 12.76
N LYS A 70 -7.01 7.13 12.76
CA LYS A 70 -7.84 7.78 13.75
C LYS A 70 -8.58 6.74 14.57
N THR A 71 -8.56 6.87 15.89
CA THR A 71 -9.36 6.04 16.78
C THR A 71 -10.79 6.61 16.90
N THR A 72 -11.69 5.80 17.41
CA THR A 72 -13.08 6.20 17.73
C THR A 72 -13.14 7.37 18.71
N ASP A 73 -12.17 7.47 19.62
CA ASP A 73 -12.01 8.59 20.56
C ASP A 73 -11.60 9.91 19.89
N GLY A 74 -11.39 9.90 18.57
CA GLY A 74 -11.01 11.07 17.80
C GLY A 74 -9.51 11.39 17.82
N LYS A 75 -8.70 10.57 18.50
CA LYS A 75 -7.25 10.72 18.54
C LYS A 75 -6.60 10.14 17.29
N CYS A 76 -5.50 10.75 16.87
CA CYS A 76 -4.74 10.28 15.73
C CYS A 76 -3.39 9.73 16.16
N TYR A 77 -2.99 8.67 15.47
CA TYR A 77 -1.76 7.96 15.73
C TYR A 77 -1.09 7.65 14.40
N ARG A 78 0.24 7.68 14.46
CA ARG A 78 1.10 7.19 13.39
C ARG A 78 1.63 5.83 13.80
N ALA A 79 1.20 4.78 13.12
CA ALA A 79 1.70 3.42 13.30
C ALA A 79 2.83 3.12 12.32
N SER A 80 3.85 2.41 12.81
CA SER A 80 4.97 1.91 12.02
C SER A 80 4.83 0.41 11.83
N PHE A 81 5.04 -0.05 10.59
CA PHE A 81 4.92 -1.44 10.18
C PHE A 81 6.18 -1.92 9.48
N GLU A 82 6.57 -3.16 9.74
CA GLU A 82 7.72 -3.77 9.08
C GLU A 82 7.46 -3.92 7.57
N ARG A 83 8.45 -3.63 6.70
CA ARG A 83 8.24 -3.67 5.24
C ARG A 83 7.89 -5.05 4.67
N LYS A 84 8.45 -6.13 5.22
CA LYS A 84 8.25 -7.49 4.70
C LYS A 84 7.00 -8.13 5.28
N GLY A 85 6.87 -8.15 6.61
CA GLY A 85 5.73 -8.76 7.30
C GLY A 85 4.49 -7.88 7.39
N ARG A 86 4.61 -6.56 7.20
CA ARG A 86 3.59 -5.56 7.60
C ARG A 86 3.17 -5.71 9.07
N THR A 87 4.04 -6.30 9.87
CA THR A 87 3.84 -6.50 11.30
C THR A 87 3.85 -5.15 11.99
N PHE A 88 2.90 -4.92 12.89
CA PHE A 88 2.87 -3.73 13.72
C PHE A 88 4.12 -3.67 14.61
N ILE A 89 4.85 -2.57 14.56
CA ILE A 89 6.05 -2.33 15.38
C ILE A 89 5.70 -1.46 16.59
N GLY A 90 4.93 -0.41 16.37
CA GLY A 90 4.56 0.56 17.39
C GLY A 90 3.77 1.72 16.80
N ASN A 91 3.18 2.53 17.69
CA ASN A 91 2.46 3.74 17.34
C ASN A 91 2.90 4.92 18.21
N GLN A 92 2.74 6.12 17.66
CA GLN A 92 2.97 7.38 18.35
C GLN A 92 1.78 8.31 18.10
N GLU A 93 1.39 9.08 19.10
CA GLU A 93 0.32 10.09 18.93
C GLU A 93 0.79 11.14 17.91
N ALA A 94 -0.08 11.47 16.96
CA ALA A 94 0.23 12.36 15.85
C ALA A 94 -0.96 13.28 15.56
N SER A 95 -0.69 14.41 14.91
CA SER A 95 -1.77 15.22 14.35
C SER A 95 -2.49 14.45 13.24
N CYS A 96 -3.81 14.65 13.12
CA CYS A 96 -4.61 14.13 12.01
C CYS A 96 -4.40 14.91 10.70
N GLU A 97 -3.58 15.96 10.73
CA GLU A 97 -3.37 16.97 9.68
C GLU A 97 -2.15 16.64 8.80
#